data_AF-A0A543HS68-F1
#
_entry.id   AF-A0A543HS68-F1
#
_cell.length_a   1.000
_cell.length_b   1.000
_cell.length_c   1.000
_cell.angle_alpha   90.00
_cell.angle_beta   90.00
_cell.angle_gamma   90.00
#
_symmetry.space_group_name_H-M   'P 1'
#
loop_
_entity.id
_entity.type
_entity.pdbx_description
1 polymer ?
#
loop_
_entity_poly.entity_id
_entity_poly.type
_entity_poly.pdbx_seq_one_letter_code
_entity_poly.pdbx_strand_id
1 'polypeptide(L)' 'MGRTRVYQRTTDYVPRDERVLTVRAVHRTEPDVGKLTEAFIRLALQRVTDARAAREEKAPPSSLKPGTHR' A
#
# COMPACT_ATOMS: atom_id res chain seq x y z
N MET A 1 25.95 19.96 58.95
CA MET A 1 25.55 18.71 58.28
C MET A 1 24.50 19.04 57.21
N GLY A 2 24.95 19.41 56.00
CA GLY A 2 24.04 19.79 54.90
C GLY A 2 23.39 18.54 54.31
N ARG A 3 22.06 18.49 54.28
CA ARG A 3 21.29 17.38 53.70
C ARG A 3 21.41 17.45 52.18
N THR A 4 22.22 16.59 51.58
CA THR A 4 22.23 16.39 50.14
C THR A 4 20.93 15.67 49.76
N ARG A 5 19.94 16.41 49.27
CA ARG A 5 18.73 15.79 48.70
C ARG A 5 19.13 15.11 47.39
N VAL A 6 19.10 13.78 47.40
CA VAL A 6 19.27 12.97 46.20
C VAL A 6 18.07 13.25 45.30
N TYR A 7 18.32 13.80 44.12
CA TYR A 7 17.28 14.05 43.13
C TYR A 7 16.62 12.72 42.76
N GLN A 8 15.31 12.63 42.97
CA GLN A 8 14.51 11.45 42.67
C GLN A 8 13.68 11.77 41.44
N ARG A 9 13.93 11.08 40.31
CA ARG A 9 13.18 11.28 39.07
C ARG A 9 11.70 10.96 39.33
N THR A 10 10.84 11.95 39.09
CA THR A 10 9.37 11.84 39.22
C THR A 10 8.70 11.43 37.91
N THR A 11 9.44 11.40 36.81
CA THR A 11 8.92 11.06 35.48
C THR A 11 9.88 10.11 34.76
N ASP A 12 9.32 9.28 33.89
CA ASP A 12 10.07 8.40 33.00
C ASP A 12 10.67 9.15 31.80
N TYR A 13 10.77 10.48 31.87
CA TYR A 13 11.33 11.28 30.80
C TYR A 13 12.84 11.01 30.68
N VAL A 14 13.26 10.63 29.48
CA VAL A 14 14.68 10.46 29.11
C VAL A 14 15.06 11.56 28.13
N PRO A 15 15.99 12.47 28.51
CA PRO A 15 16.58 13.47 27.62
C PRO A 15 17.11 12.82 26.35
N ARG A 16 17.05 13.54 25.23
CA ARG A 16 17.41 12.98 23.92
C ARG A 16 18.81 12.36 23.90
N ASP A 17 19.77 13.00 24.57
CA ASP A 17 21.17 12.57 24.62
C ASP A 17 21.38 11.30 25.46
N GLU A 18 20.42 10.95 26.31
CA GLU A 18 20.42 9.74 27.14
C GLU A 18 19.57 8.61 26.52
N ARG A 19 18.91 8.83 25.37
CA ARG A 19 18.07 7.81 24.72
C ARG A 19 18.92 6.77 24.03
N VAL A 20 18.60 5.50 24.27
CA VAL A 20 19.14 4.39 23.48
C VAL A 20 18.26 4.22 22.23
N LEU A 21 18.82 4.53 21.06
CA LEU A 21 18.17 4.29 19.78
C LEU A 21 18.66 2.95 19.22
N THR A 22 17.73 2.05 18.91
CA THR A 22 18.04 0.75 18.30
C THR A 22 17.44 0.66 16.91
N VAL A 23 18.23 0.21 15.94
CA VAL A 23 17.73 -0.14 14.60
C VAL A 23 17.52 -1.65 14.55
N ARG A 24 16.31 -2.09 14.22
CA ARG A 24 16.03 -3.50 13.95
C ARG A 24 16.08 -3.73 12.44
N ALA A 25 17.05 -4.51 11.99
CA ALA A 25 17.04 -5.00 10.62
C ALA A 25 15.83 -5.91 10.42
N VAL A 26 14.97 -5.56 9.45
CA VAL A 26 13.83 -6.38 9.05
C VAL A 26 14.22 -7.08 7.75
N HIS A 27 14.59 -8.34 7.84
CA HIS A 27 14.79 -9.19 6.68
C HIS A 27 13.43 -9.63 6.16
N ARG A 28 13.09 -9.19 4.94
CA ARG A 28 11.88 -9.64 4.25
C ARG A 28 12.24 -10.81 3.35
N THR A 29 11.30 -11.73 3.20
CA THR A 29 11.39 -12.75 2.15
C THR A 29 11.49 -12.06 0.79
N GLU A 30 12.17 -12.71 -0.15
CA GLU A 30 12.22 -12.23 -1.52
C GLU A 30 10.80 -12.03 -2.07
N PRO A 31 10.58 -10.95 -2.84
CA PRO A 31 9.28 -10.73 -3.45
C PRO A 31 9.02 -11.81 -4.51
N ASP A 32 7.77 -12.25 -4.57
CA ASP A 32 7.32 -13.17 -5.62
C ASP A 32 7.25 -12.42 -6.96
N VAL A 33 8.23 -12.66 -7.81
CA VAL A 33 8.36 -12.03 -9.14
C VAL A 33 7.15 -12.37 -10.02
N GLY A 34 6.56 -13.56 -9.86
CA GLY A 34 5.37 -13.96 -10.61
C GLY A 34 4.17 -13.07 -10.27
N LYS A 35 3.91 -12.87 -8.96
CA LYS A 35 2.84 -11.98 -8.50
C LYS A 35 3.07 -10.52 -8.89
N LEU A 36 4.32 -10.06 -8.84
CA LEU A 36 4.65 -8.71 -9.30
C LEU A 36 4.40 -8.53 -10.79
N THR A 37 4.75 -9.53 -11.61
CA THR A 37 4.52 -9.51 -13.05
C THR A 37 3.02 -9.52 -13.36
N GLU A 38 2.25 -10.35 -12.65
CA GLU A 38 0.79 -10.39 -12.78
C GLU A 38 0.15 -9.04 -12.42
N ALA A 39 0.57 -8.42 -11.31
CA ALA A 39 0.11 -7.10 -10.89
C ALA A 39 0.46 -6.03 -11.94
N PHE A 40 1.66 -6.08 -12.49
CA PHE A 40 2.11 -5.17 -13.54
C PHE A 40 1.27 -5.30 -14.82
N ILE A 41 1.02 -6.54 -15.27
CA ILE A 41 0.17 -6.80 -16.45
C ILE A 41 -1.24 -6.25 -16.23
N ARG A 42 -1.87 -6.55 -15.09
CA ARG A 42 -3.20 -6.04 -14.75
C ARG A 42 -3.23 -4.51 -14.77
N LEU A 43 -2.25 -3.87 -14.13
CA LEU A 43 -2.15 -2.42 -14.08
C LEU A 43 -1.99 -1.81 -15.48
N ALA A 44 -1.15 -2.39 -16.32
CA ALA A 44 -0.94 -1.93 -17.69
C ALA A 44 -2.20 -2.06 -18.55
N LEU A 45 -2.98 -3.12 -18.35
CA LEU A 45 -4.21 -3.38 -19.09
C LEU A 45 -5.43 -2.63 -18.53
N GLN A 46 -5.36 -2.08 -17.31
CA GLN A 46 -6.48 -1.44 -16.62
C GLN A 46 -7.16 -0.36 -17.48
N ARG A 47 -6.38 0.55 -18.11
CA ARG A 47 -6.95 1.60 -18.96
C ARG A 47 -7.71 1.05 -20.16
N VAL A 48 -7.25 -0.08 -20.71
CA VAL A 48 -7.89 -0.73 -21.87
C VAL A 48 -9.18 -1.43 -21.42
N THR A 49 -9.17 -2.10 -20.28
CA THR A 49 -10.37 -2.73 -19.71
C THR A 49 -11.43 -1.69 -19.34
N ASP A 50 -11.02 -0.56 -18.76
CA ASP A 50 -11.92 0.54 -18.41
C ASP A 50 -12.55 1.16 -19.67
N ALA A 51 -11.74 1.40 -20.70
CA ALA A 51 -12.22 1.92 -21.98
C ALA A 51 -13.18 0.94 -22.67
N ARG A 52 -12.94 -0.37 -22.56
CA ARG A 52 -13.85 -1.39 -23.09
C ARG A 52 -15.16 -1.45 -22.30
N ALA A 53 -15.10 -1.45 -20.97
CA ALA A 53 -16.29 -1.43 -20.11
C ALA A 53 -17.17 -0.21 -20.39
N ALA A 54 -16.57 0.98 -20.52
CA ALA A 54 -17.30 2.20 -20.85
C ALA A 54 -17.97 2.16 -22.24
N ARG A 55 -17.41 1.41 -23.21
CA ARG A 55 -18.03 1.20 -24.53
C ARG A 55 -19.17 0.20 -24.46
N GLU A 56 -19.00 -0.88 -23.70
CA GLU A 56 -20.04 -1.90 -23.49
C GLU A 56 -21.24 -1.31 -22.74
N GLU A 57 -21.02 -0.45 -21.74
CA GLU A 57 -22.08 0.28 -21.04
C GLU A 57 -22.89 1.20 -21.97
N LYS A 58 -22.22 1.85 -22.93
CA LYS A 58 -22.87 2.73 -23.92
C LYS A 58 -23.46 1.97 -25.11
N ALA A 59 -23.19 0.67 -25.25
CA ALA A 59 -23.68 -0.10 -26.36
C ALA A 59 -25.19 -0.33 -26.22
N PRO A 60 -25.97 -0.22 -27.30
CA PRO A 60 -27.39 -0.57 -27.24
C PRO A 60 -27.54 -2.04 -26.87
N PRO A 61 -28.59 -2.41 -26.11
CA PRO A 61 -28.86 -3.78 -25.74
C PRO A 61 -28.88 -4.68 -26.98
N SER A 62 -28.39 -5.91 -26.83
CA SER A 62 -28.25 -6.88 -27.92
C SER A 62 -29.54 -7.10 -28.73
N SER A 63 -30.70 -6.89 -28.10
CA SER A 63 -32.03 -6.97 -28.72
C SER A 63 -32.31 -5.87 -29.76
N LEU A 64 -31.54 -4.78 -29.79
CA LEU A 64 -31.66 -3.69 -30.76
C LEU A 64 -30.63 -3.78 -31.89
N LYS A 65 -29.73 -4.78 -31.88
CA LYS A 65 -28.81 -4.99 -32.99
C LYS A 65 -29.61 -5.59 -34.16
N PRO A 66 -29.62 -4.95 -35.35
CA PRO A 66 -30.32 -5.51 -36.50
C PRO A 66 -29.70 -6.88 -36.80
N GLY A 67 -30.55 -7.89 -36.98
CA GLY A 67 -30.12 -9.23 -37.34
C GLY A 67 -29.27 -9.14 -38.61
N THR A 68 -27.98 -9.46 -38.49
CA THR A 68 -27.10 -9.63 -39.65
C THR A 68 -27.55 -10.88 -40.39
N HIS A 69 -28.56 -10.74 -41.24
CA HIS A 69 -28.85 -11.70 -42.30
C HIS A 69 -27.81 -11.46 -43.40
N ARG A 70 -26.89 -12.40 -43.55
CA ARG A 70 -26.01 -12.51 -44.71
C ARG A 70 -26.32 -13.83 -45.41
#